data_AF-A0A3M1EPY8-F1
#
_entry.id   AF-A0A3M1EPY8-F1
#
_cell.length_a   1.000
_cell.length_b   1.000
_cell.length_c   1.000
_cell.angle_alpha   90.00
_cell.angle_beta   90.00
_cell.angle_gamma   90.00
#
_symmetry.space_group_name_H-M   'P 1'
#
loop_
_entity.id
_entity.type
_entity.pdbx_description
1 polymer ?
#
loop_
_entity_poly.entity_id
_entity_poly.type
_entity_poly.pdbx_seq_one_letter_code
_entity_poly.pdbx_strand_id
1 'polypeptide(L)'
;MAVDQVLTEFVQTLRRAGLRVSSSETLDGLTAAGIAGIDDRQRLKAVLRAAMVKRSRDIPTFDEIFDRFFGLQGSPLSLGQPMPGQAQPGDDPFPTDQSDLERAIQMAQQALDELGRQISELTEALLRGDMP
;
A
#
# COMPACT_ATOMS: atom_id res chain seq x y z
N MET A 1 -19.83 -11.54 -6.57
CA MET A 1 -18.74 -12.02 -7.46
C MET A 1 -17.58 -12.49 -6.60
N ALA A 2 -16.87 -13.53 -7.00
CA ALA A 2 -15.66 -13.96 -6.29
C ALA A 2 -14.54 -12.92 -6.49
N VAL A 3 -13.84 -12.55 -5.42
CA VAL A 3 -12.75 -11.55 -5.43
C VAL A 3 -11.64 -11.93 -6.42
N ASP A 4 -11.41 -13.22 -6.57
CA ASP A 4 -10.45 -13.82 -7.49
C ASP A 4 -10.73 -13.49 -8.97
N GLN A 5 -12.01 -13.50 -9.36
CA GLN A 5 -12.42 -13.20 -10.72
C GLN A 5 -12.22 -11.71 -11.04
N VAL A 6 -12.58 -10.82 -10.11
CA VAL A 6 -12.39 -9.37 -10.26
C VAL A 6 -10.90 -9.02 -10.40
N LEU A 7 -10.05 -9.66 -9.60
CA LEU A 7 -8.60 -9.43 -9.65
C LEU A 7 -7.96 -10.02 -10.91
N THR A 8 -8.45 -11.17 -11.39
CA THR A 8 -7.99 -11.74 -12.66
C THR A 8 -8.32 -10.82 -13.85
N GLU A 9 -9.53 -10.24 -13.88
CA GLU A 9 -9.92 -9.25 -14.90
C GLU A 9 -9.10 -7.96 -14.80
N PHE A 10 -8.80 -7.51 -13.58
CA PHE A 10 -7.94 -6.36 -13.36
C PHE A 10 -6.52 -6.60 -13.90
N VAL A 11 -5.92 -7.75 -13.61
CA VAL A 11 -4.59 -8.12 -14.14
C VAL A 11 -4.58 -8.19 -15.66
N GLN A 12 -5.65 -8.72 -16.28
CA GLN A 12 -5.77 -8.70 -17.74
C GLN A 12 -5.80 -7.27 -18.29
N THR A 13 -6.47 -6.35 -17.59
CA THR A 13 -6.53 -4.93 -17.97
C THR A 13 -5.16 -4.26 -17.85
N LEU A 14 -4.42 -4.51 -16.77
CA LEU A 14 -3.03 -4.05 -16.61
C LEU A 14 -2.14 -4.54 -17.76
N ARG A 15 -2.24 -5.82 -18.12
CA ARG A 15 -1.47 -6.41 -19.23
C ARG A 15 -1.82 -5.78 -20.58
N ARG A 16 -3.09 -5.50 -20.84
CA ARG A 16 -3.54 -4.80 -22.06
C ARG A 16 -3.03 -3.37 -22.14
N ALA A 17 -2.85 -2.71 -20.99
CA ALA A 17 -2.27 -1.38 -20.90
C ALA A 17 -0.73 -1.36 -20.94
N GLY A 18 -0.09 -2.51 -21.10
CA GLY A 18 1.36 -2.62 -21.26
C GLY A 18 2.13 -2.85 -19.96
N LEU A 19 1.48 -2.96 -18.79
CA LEU A 19 2.15 -3.39 -17.57
C LEU A 19 2.47 -4.89 -17.65
N ARG A 20 3.75 -5.22 -17.44
CA ARG A 20 4.18 -6.62 -17.32
C ARG A 20 3.93 -7.11 -15.89
N VAL A 21 2.82 -7.81 -15.70
CA VAL A 21 2.47 -8.48 -14.44
C VAL A 21 2.73 -9.99 -14.58
N SER A 22 3.65 -10.56 -13.79
CA SER A 22 3.89 -12.01 -13.75
C SER A 22 2.77 -12.77 -13.05
N SER A 23 2.69 -14.08 -13.27
CA SER A 23 1.79 -14.97 -12.56
C SER A 23 2.02 -14.96 -11.03
N SER A 24 3.28 -14.80 -10.58
CA SER A 24 3.60 -14.66 -9.15
C SER A 24 3.00 -13.38 -8.57
N GLU A 25 3.10 -12.26 -9.28
CA GLU A 25 2.53 -10.97 -8.85
C GLU A 25 0.99 -11.01 -8.80
N THR A 26 0.36 -11.78 -9.69
CA THR A 26 -1.08 -12.05 -9.62
C THR A 26 -1.46 -12.79 -8.33
N LEU A 27 -0.71 -13.83 -7.96
CA LEU A 27 -0.95 -14.59 -6.74
C LEU A 27 -0.70 -13.74 -5.49
N ASP A 28 0.39 -12.97 -5.48
CA ASP A 28 0.72 -12.05 -4.39
C ASP A 28 -0.39 -11.00 -4.22
N GLY A 29 -0.91 -10.47 -5.33
CA GLY A 29 -2.03 -9.53 -5.31
C GLY A 29 -3.34 -10.13 -4.79
N LEU A 30 -3.65 -11.38 -5.15
CA LEU A 30 -4.80 -12.12 -4.63
C LEU A 30 -4.70 -12.32 -3.12
N THR A 31 -3.53 -12.77 -2.63
CA THR A 31 -3.27 -12.94 -1.20
C THR A 31 -3.35 -11.61 -0.46
N ALA A 32 -2.72 -10.56 -0.99
CA ALA A 32 -2.70 -9.23 -0.39
C ALA A 32 -4.11 -8.61 -0.31
N ALA A 33 -4.93 -8.77 -1.35
CA ALA A 33 -6.33 -8.33 -1.33
C ALA A 33 -7.18 -9.11 -0.31
N GLY A 34 -6.92 -10.41 -0.13
CA GLY A 34 -7.56 -11.22 0.90
C GLY A 34 -7.24 -10.76 2.33
N ILE A 35 -6.01 -10.28 2.56
CA ILE A 35 -5.55 -9.76 3.86
C ILE A 35 -6.05 -8.34 4.12
N ALA A 36 -5.99 -7.47 3.11
CA ALA A 36 -6.38 -6.06 3.23
C ALA A 36 -7.88 -5.87 3.40
N GLY A 37 -8.68 -6.78 2.82
CA GLY A 37 -10.11 -6.60 2.65
C GLY A 37 -10.44 -5.68 1.47
N ILE A 38 -11.65 -5.82 0.93
CA ILE A 38 -12.14 -5.00 -0.19
C ILE A 38 -12.98 -3.78 0.25
N ASP A 39 -13.14 -3.61 1.56
CA ASP A 39 -13.96 -2.54 2.15
C ASP A 39 -13.29 -1.17 2.03
N ASP A 40 -11.96 -1.14 2.16
CA ASP A 40 -11.17 0.07 2.03
C ASP A 40 -10.42 0.11 0.70
N ARG A 41 -10.87 0.99 -0.20
CA ARG A 41 -10.31 1.13 -1.55
C ARG A 41 -8.87 1.63 -1.54
N GLN A 42 -8.51 2.53 -0.62
CA GLN A 42 -7.15 3.08 -0.55
C GLN A 42 -6.17 2.01 -0.10
N ARG A 43 -6.56 1.21 0.89
CA ARG A 43 -5.82 0.06 1.37
C ARG A 43 -5.67 -0.99 0.28
N LEU A 44 -6.74 -1.30 -0.45
CA LEU A 44 -6.71 -2.22 -1.59
C LEU A 44 -5.75 -1.74 -2.69
N LYS A 45 -5.80 -0.45 -3.04
CA LYS A 45 -4.90 0.18 -4.02
C LYS A 45 -3.45 0.03 -3.59
N ALA A 46 -3.15 0.34 -2.33
CA ALA A 46 -1.80 0.30 -1.80
C ALA A 46 -1.21 -1.11 -1.78
N VAL A 47 -1.97 -2.11 -1.33
CA VAL A 47 -1.47 -3.49 -1.28
C VAL A 47 -1.30 -4.09 -2.67
N LEU A 48 -2.21 -3.79 -3.62
CA LEU A 48 -2.07 -4.27 -5.00
C LEU A 48 -0.92 -3.59 -5.73
N ARG A 49 -0.73 -2.29 -5.49
CA ARG A 49 0.43 -1.54 -6.01
C ARG A 49 1.73 -2.15 -5.49
N ALA A 50 1.81 -2.45 -4.20
CA ALA A 50 2.98 -3.09 -3.61
C ALA A 50 3.24 -4.50 -4.16
N ALA A 51 2.19 -5.27 -4.44
CA ALA A 51 2.30 -6.63 -4.97
C ALA A 51 2.61 -6.69 -6.48
N MET A 52 2.15 -5.71 -7.28
CA MET A 52 2.16 -5.81 -8.75
C MET A 52 3.10 -4.82 -9.46
N VAL A 53 3.56 -3.76 -8.79
CA VAL A 53 4.35 -2.70 -9.43
C VAL A 53 5.82 -2.81 -9.04
N LYS A 54 6.64 -3.30 -9.97
CA LYS A 54 8.10 -3.46 -9.77
C LYS A 54 8.95 -2.24 -10.12
N ARG A 55 8.39 -1.26 -10.83
CA ARG A 55 9.14 -0.07 -11.24
C ARG A 55 8.32 1.17 -10.94
N SER A 56 8.97 2.19 -10.40
CA SER A 56 8.28 3.42 -10.03
C SER A 56 7.63 4.13 -11.22
N ARG A 57 8.17 3.95 -12.43
CA ARG A 57 7.58 4.49 -13.66
C ARG A 57 6.23 3.87 -14.05
N ASP A 58 5.93 2.68 -13.55
CA ASP A 58 4.69 1.95 -13.85
C ASP A 58 3.57 2.32 -12.85
N ILE A 59 3.90 3.08 -11.79
CA ILE A 59 2.96 3.56 -10.77
C ILE A 59 1.83 4.42 -11.38
N PRO A 60 2.09 5.46 -12.18
CA PRO A 60 1.03 6.33 -12.67
C PRO A 60 0.03 5.56 -13.54
N THR A 61 0.54 4.67 -14.39
CA THR A 61 -0.27 3.81 -15.25
C THR A 61 -1.10 2.82 -14.43
N PHE A 62 -0.52 2.22 -13.38
CA PHE A 62 -1.27 1.36 -12.46
C PHE A 62 -2.39 2.13 -11.78
N ASP A 63 -2.10 3.30 -11.21
CA ASP A 63 -3.06 4.11 -10.47
C ASP A 63 -4.23 4.55 -11.35
N GLU A 64 -3.97 4.97 -12.59
CA GLU A 64 -5.03 5.31 -13.56
C GLU A 64 -5.93 4.11 -13.90
N ILE A 65 -5.34 2.93 -14.09
CA ILE A 65 -6.11 1.71 -14.43
C ILE A 65 -6.90 1.24 -13.22
N PHE A 66 -6.31 1.30 -12.02
CA PHE A 66 -6.99 0.98 -10.77
C PHE A 66 -8.18 1.91 -10.56
N ASP A 67 -7.98 3.22 -10.73
CA ASP A 67 -9.03 4.20 -10.55
C ASP A 67 -10.12 4.07 -11.61
N ARG A 68 -9.79 3.67 -12.84
CA ARG A 68 -10.81 3.37 -13.85
C ARG A 68 -11.58 2.08 -13.57
N PHE A 69 -10.89 1.03 -13.14
CA PHE A 69 -11.46 -0.29 -12.93
C PHE A 69 -12.31 -0.35 -11.65
N PHE A 70 -11.85 0.29 -10.57
CA PHE A 70 -12.54 0.31 -9.28
C PHE A 70 -13.30 1.62 -8.99
N GLY A 71 -12.99 2.73 -9.68
CA GLY A 71 -13.64 4.03 -9.45
C GLY A 71 -15.04 4.18 -10.03
N LEU A 72 -15.48 3.27 -10.90
CA LEU A 72 -16.89 3.18 -11.33
C LEU A 72 -17.85 2.77 -10.19
N GLN A 73 -17.33 2.28 -9.07
CA GLN A 73 -18.12 1.75 -7.95
C GLN A 73 -18.13 2.67 -6.72
N GLY A 74 -17.46 3.84 -6.79
CA GLY A 74 -17.27 4.71 -5.63
C GLY A 74 -16.83 6.14 -5.95
N SER A 75 -17.46 6.81 -6.92
CA SER A 75 -17.34 8.27 -7.00
C SER A 75 -18.42 8.92 -6.13
N PRO A 76 -18.00 9.88 -5.29
CA PRO A 76 -18.29 11.25 -5.65
C PRO A 76 -16.98 11.86 -6.14
N LEU A 77 -17.01 12.23 -7.42
CA LEU A 77 -16.14 13.19 -8.09
C LEU A 77 -15.18 13.95 -7.16
N SER A 78 -13.91 13.54 -7.17
CA SER A 78 -12.79 14.46 -6.93
C SER A 78 -11.90 14.45 -8.16
N LEU A 79 -12.42 15.00 -9.27
CA LEU A 79 -11.57 15.77 -10.17
C LEU A 79 -11.36 17.13 -9.49
N GLY A 80 -10.58 17.13 -8.42
CA GLY A 80 -10.08 18.35 -7.81
C GLY A 80 -8.93 18.87 -8.66
N GLN A 81 -9.23 19.75 -9.61
CA GLN A 81 -8.23 20.72 -10.03
C GLN A 81 -7.69 21.39 -8.75
N PRO A 82 -6.37 21.55 -8.58
CA PRO A 82 -5.85 22.25 -7.41
C PRO A 82 -6.29 23.71 -7.50
N MET A 83 -7.31 24.09 -6.73
CA MET A 83 -7.49 25.48 -6.34
C MET A 83 -6.37 25.81 -5.35
N PRO A 84 -5.63 26.91 -5.54
CA PRO A 84 -4.65 27.36 -4.56
C PRO A 84 -5.40 27.99 -3.39
N GLY A 85 -5.57 27.23 -2.31
CA GLY A 85 -6.12 27.79 -1.08
C GLY A 85 -6.65 26.72 -0.13
N GLN A 86 -5.87 26.47 0.92
CA GLN A 86 -6.28 25.80 2.17
C GLN A 86 -6.49 24.29 2.10
N ALA A 87 -5.37 23.55 2.03
CA ALA A 87 -5.30 22.22 2.61
C ALA A 87 -5.35 22.33 4.14
N GLN A 88 -6.36 21.73 4.75
CA GLN A 88 -6.32 21.38 6.17
C GLN A 88 -5.47 20.12 6.31
N PRO A 89 -4.40 20.14 7.12
CA PRO A 89 -3.54 18.98 7.31
C PRO A 89 -4.17 18.06 8.36
N GLY A 90 -4.46 16.79 8.02
CA GLY A 90 -4.89 15.85 9.06
C GLY A 90 -5.20 14.41 8.66
N ASP A 91 -5.74 14.12 7.47
CA ASP A 91 -6.48 12.86 7.28
C ASP A 91 -6.12 12.06 6.01
N ASP A 92 -4.89 12.19 5.50
CA ASP A 92 -4.38 11.29 4.46
C ASP A 92 -3.40 10.26 5.06
N PRO A 93 -3.77 8.95 5.11
CA PRO A 93 -2.90 7.89 5.62
C PRO A 93 -1.72 7.56 4.68
N PHE A 94 -1.64 8.22 3.52
CA PHE A 94 -0.52 8.13 2.61
C PHE A 94 0.22 9.47 2.56
N PRO A 95 1.51 9.51 2.93
CA PRO A 95 2.31 10.71 2.77
C PRO A 95 2.36 11.08 1.29
N THR A 96 1.73 12.19 0.94
CA THR A 96 1.61 12.68 -0.45
C THR A 96 2.84 13.49 -0.86
N ASP A 97 3.60 13.96 0.12
CA ASP A 97 4.82 14.73 -0.03
C ASP A 97 6.07 13.90 0.31
N GLN A 98 7.16 14.13 -0.43
CA GLN A 98 8.42 13.41 -0.27
C GLN A 98 8.99 13.53 1.16
N SER A 99 8.86 14.73 1.75
CA SER A 99 9.26 15.04 3.12
C SER A 99 8.50 14.21 4.17
N ASP A 100 7.22 13.95 3.93
CA ASP A 100 6.36 13.20 4.85
C ASP A 100 6.60 11.69 4.74
N LEU A 101 6.96 11.21 3.55
CA LEU A 101 7.42 9.84 3.35
C LEU A 101 8.75 9.60 4.07
N GLU A 102 9.71 10.54 3.97
CA GLU A 102 10.98 10.47 4.68
C GLU A 102 10.76 10.44 6.21
N ARG A 103 9.83 11.25 6.73
CA ARG A 103 9.45 11.23 8.15
C ARG A 103 8.83 9.91 8.57
N ALA A 104 7.91 9.36 7.78
CA ALA A 104 7.28 8.07 8.07
C ALA A 104 8.29 6.91 8.08
N ILE A 105 9.23 6.90 7.14
CA ILE A 105 10.32 5.91 7.09
C ILE A 105 11.23 6.06 8.31
N GLN A 106 11.59 7.28 8.71
CA GLN A 106 12.41 7.52 9.90
C GLN A 106 11.69 7.05 11.17
N MET A 107 10.40 7.34 11.32
CA MET A 107 9.61 6.85 12.46
C MET A 107 9.56 5.33 12.52
N ALA A 108 9.36 4.66 11.38
CA ALA A 108 9.36 3.20 11.32
C ALA A 108 10.74 2.61 11.67
N GLN A 109 11.82 3.23 11.21
CA GLN A 109 13.19 2.80 11.56
C GLN A 109 13.48 2.97 13.05
N GLN A 110 13.03 4.07 13.67
CA GLN A 110 13.19 4.29 15.10
C GLN A 110 12.40 3.27 15.93
N ALA A 111 11.17 2.95 15.53
CA ALA A 111 10.36 1.93 16.21
C ALA A 111 11.00 0.54 16.13
N LEU A 112 11.62 0.21 14.98
CA LEU A 112 12.32 -1.07 14.81
C LEU A 112 13.62 -1.14 15.65
N ASP A 113 14.36 -0.04 15.77
CA ASP A 113 15.56 0.02 16.63
C ASP A 113 15.21 -0.13 18.11
N GLU A 114 14.13 0.53 18.55
CA GLU A 114 13.61 0.44 19.91
C GLU A 114 13.17 -0.99 20.25
N LEU A 115 12.44 -1.63 19.33
CA LEU A 115 12.05 -3.03 19.50
C LEU A 115 13.28 -3.96 19.56
N GLY A 116 14.29 -3.69 18.72
CA GLY A 116 15.56 -4.42 18.75
C GLY A 116 16.28 -4.31 20.09
N ARG A 117 16.27 -3.12 20.72
CA ARG A 117 16.83 -2.92 22.06
C ARG A 117 16.06 -3.67 23.13
N GLN A 118 14.74 -3.59 23.14
CA GLN A 118 13.91 -4.31 24.11
C GLN A 118 14.11 -5.82 24.02
N ILE A 119 14.24 -6.35 22.80
CA ILE A 119 14.56 -7.77 22.58
C ILE A 119 15.96 -8.09 23.09
N SER A 120 16.96 -7.22 22.86
CA SER A 120 18.32 -7.42 23.38
C SER A 120 18.35 -7.43 24.91
N GLU A 121 17.65 -6.50 25.56
CA GLU A 121 17.55 -6.43 27.02
C GLU A 121 16.86 -7.67 27.60
N LEU A 122 15.77 -8.12 26.98
CA LEU A 122 15.08 -9.33 27.37
C LEU A 122 15.97 -10.57 27.16
N THR A 123 16.74 -10.60 26.07
CA THR A 123 17.69 -11.68 25.79
C THR A 123 18.82 -11.70 26.81
N GLU A 124 19.34 -10.53 27.20
CA GLU A 124 20.37 -10.40 28.25
C GLU A 124 19.84 -10.78 29.64
N ALA A 125 18.59 -10.42 29.97
CA ALA A 125 17.94 -10.82 31.21
C ALA A 125 17.75 -12.35 31.27
N LEU A 126 17.33 -12.97 30.17
CA LEU A 126 17.23 -14.42 30.03
C LEU A 126 18.61 -15.11 30.15
N LEU A 127 19.66 -14.53 29.55
CA LEU A 127 21.03 -15.06 29.66
C LEU A 127 21.60 -14.94 31.08
N ARG A 128 21.18 -13.92 31.84
CA ARG A 128 21.61 -13.69 33.22
C ARG A 128 20.82 -14.52 34.24
N GLY A 129 19.71 -15.13 33.82
CA GLY A 129 18.90 -16.04 34.64
C GLY A 129 17.99 -15.36 35.65
N ASP A 130 17.77 -14.04 35.53
CA ASP A 130 16.92 -13.25 36.42
C ASP A 130 15.66 -12.86 35.63
N MET A 131 14.60 -13.66 35.79
CA MET A 131 13.26 -13.34 35.29
C MET A 131 12.47 -12.69 36.43
N PRO A 132 11.72 -11.59 36.21
CA PRO A 132 10.68 -11.17 37.13
C PRO A 132 9.48 -12.14 37.13
#